data_AF-A0A0G9HGX7-F1
#
_entry.id   AF-A0A0G9HGX7-F1
#
_cell.length_a   1.000
_cell.length_b   1.000
_cell.length_c   1.000
_cell.angle_alpha   90.00
_cell.angle_beta   90.00
_cell.angle_gamma   90.00
#
_symmetry.space_group_name_H-M   'P 1'
#
loop_
_entity.id
_entity.type
_entity.pdbx_description
1 polymer ?
#
loop_
_entity_poly.entity_id
_entity_poly.type
_entity_poly.pdbx_seq_one_letter_code
_entity_poly.pdbx_strand_id
1 'polypeptide(L)'
;MRYVHTENPDIIICLDTGTVIPRGNYLWPDDDSVIEPAPAPTFADYVARFTPGLQAWMETVARGNAYDSVLSCVSYKGSGVAQFAQDATAMIAWRDALWRWASQWQAGFNGQLPNPVPTLEQVISLAPQPSSFGWVVHEPGTIIESQVPVEQTS
;
A
#
# COMPACT_ATOMS: atom_id res chain seq x y z
N MET A 1 9.79 -35.48 -11.90
CA MET A 1 8.87 -34.53 -11.24
C MET A 1 9.58 -33.20 -11.19
N ARG A 2 8.94 -32.10 -11.60
CA ARG A 2 9.53 -30.75 -11.58
C ARG A 2 9.09 -30.01 -10.32
N TYR A 3 10.06 -29.38 -9.66
CA TYR A 3 9.85 -28.63 -8.43
C TYR A 3 10.34 -27.21 -8.60
N VAL A 4 9.68 -26.25 -7.98
CA VAL A 4 10.12 -24.86 -7.97
C VAL A 4 10.12 -24.31 -6.55
N HIS A 5 11.11 -23.49 -6.22
CA HIS A 5 11.11 -22.71 -4.99
C HIS A 5 9.97 -21.69 -4.97
N THR A 6 9.48 -21.40 -3.76
CA THR A 6 8.61 -20.25 -3.52
C THR A 6 9.41 -19.10 -2.89
N GLU A 7 8.74 -18.00 -2.56
CA GLU A 7 9.33 -16.93 -1.74
C GLU A 7 9.74 -17.42 -0.34
N ASN A 8 9.14 -18.50 0.16
CA ASN A 8 9.54 -19.16 1.39
C ASN A 8 10.53 -20.30 1.07
N PRO A 9 11.78 -20.26 1.58
CA PRO A 9 12.79 -21.27 1.30
C PRO A 9 12.46 -22.67 1.84
N ASP A 10 11.46 -22.78 2.72
CA ASP A 10 10.97 -24.04 3.31
C ASP A 10 9.70 -24.56 2.63
N ILE A 11 9.33 -23.99 1.47
CA ILE A 11 8.18 -24.43 0.68
C ILE A 11 8.58 -24.49 -0.79
N ILE A 12 8.29 -25.63 -1.42
CA ILE A 12 8.39 -25.83 -2.87
C ILE A 12 7.03 -26.21 -3.46
N ILE A 13 6.86 -26.05 -4.76
CA ILE A 13 5.67 -26.50 -5.50
C ILE A 13 6.09 -27.55 -6.52
N CYS A 14 5.39 -28.69 -6.52
CA CYS A 14 5.49 -29.68 -7.60
C CYS A 14 4.67 -29.20 -8.80
N LEU A 15 5.34 -28.78 -9.88
CA LEU A 15 4.71 -28.19 -11.05
C LEU A 15 3.82 -29.17 -11.82
N ASP A 16 4.12 -30.46 -11.72
CA ASP A 16 3.34 -31.50 -12.41
C ASP A 16 1.97 -31.74 -11.75
N THR A 17 1.84 -31.46 -10.44
CA THR A 17 0.63 -31.76 -9.66
C THR A 17 -0.01 -30.53 -9.01
N GLY A 18 0.70 -29.41 -8.94
CA GLY A 18 0.33 -28.22 -8.18
C GLY A 18 0.48 -28.37 -6.66
N THR A 19 1.07 -29.46 -6.17
CA THR A 19 1.17 -29.75 -4.72
C THR A 19 2.19 -28.81 -4.05
N VAL A 20 1.77 -28.15 -2.97
CA VAL A 20 2.64 -27.38 -2.07
C VAL A 20 3.30 -28.35 -1.07
N ILE A 21 4.63 -28.35 -1.03
CA ILE A 21 5.42 -29.31 -0.26
C ILE A 21 6.29 -28.52 0.73
N PRO A 22 6.00 -28.57 2.03
CA PRO A 22 6.86 -27.98 3.05
C PRO A 22 8.12 -28.82 3.28
N ARG A 23 9.21 -28.17 3.72
CA ARG A 23 10.48 -28.83 4.05
C ARG A 23 10.26 -29.91 5.11
N GLY A 24 10.89 -31.07 4.90
CA GLY A 24 10.72 -32.26 5.75
C GLY A 24 9.51 -33.13 5.44
N ASN A 25 8.65 -32.73 4.48
CA ASN A 25 7.63 -33.62 3.93
C ASN A 25 8.27 -34.75 3.10
N TYR A 26 7.69 -35.95 3.13
CA TYR A 26 8.21 -37.10 2.37
C TYR A 26 8.18 -36.92 0.84
N LEU A 27 7.45 -35.92 0.33
CA LEU A 27 7.45 -35.52 -1.08
C LEU A 27 8.56 -34.53 -1.43
N TRP A 28 9.31 -34.03 -0.44
CA TRP A 28 10.47 -33.18 -0.67
C TRP A 28 11.57 -33.99 -1.37
N PRO A 29 12.17 -33.49 -2.47
CA PRO A 29 13.24 -34.20 -3.17
C PRO A 29 14.45 -34.46 -2.27
N ASP A 30 15.03 -35.65 -2.34
CA ASP A 30 16.27 -35.95 -1.59
C ASP A 30 17.47 -35.10 -2.06
N ASP A 31 17.41 -34.61 -3.30
CA ASP A 31 18.43 -33.76 -3.92
C ASP A 31 17.84 -32.36 -4.21
N ASP A 32 18.23 -31.36 -3.41
CA ASP A 32 17.78 -29.97 -3.56
C ASP A 32 18.19 -29.36 -4.92
N SER A 33 19.20 -29.92 -5.63
CA SER A 33 19.65 -29.38 -6.92
C SER A 33 18.64 -29.58 -8.06
N VAL A 34 17.63 -30.43 -7.86
CA VAL A 34 16.53 -30.65 -8.81
C VAL A 34 15.39 -29.63 -8.66
N ILE A 35 15.46 -28.77 -7.63
CA ILE A 35 14.48 -27.73 -7.38
C ILE A 35 14.87 -26.50 -8.20
N GLU A 36 14.01 -26.13 -9.14
CA GLU A 36 14.19 -24.93 -9.96
C GLU A 36 14.05 -23.67 -9.08
N PRO A 37 14.83 -22.60 -9.35
CA PRO A 37 14.63 -21.33 -8.66
C PRO A 37 13.24 -20.78 -8.97
N ALA A 38 12.69 -20.00 -8.03
CA ALA A 38 11.45 -19.26 -8.26
C ALA A 38 11.57 -18.42 -9.55
N PRO A 39 10.50 -18.31 -10.35
CA PRO A 39 10.52 -17.44 -11.51
C PRO A 39 10.85 -16.00 -11.09
N ALA A 40 11.68 -15.32 -11.89
CA ALA A 40 11.96 -13.92 -11.65
C ALA A 40 10.64 -13.12 -11.68
N PRO A 41 10.47 -12.13 -10.79
CA PRO A 41 9.27 -11.32 -10.77
C PRO A 41 9.08 -10.62 -12.12
N THR A 42 7.83 -10.45 -12.51
CA THR A 42 7.44 -9.69 -13.69
C THR A 42 7.04 -8.28 -13.31
N PHE A 43 6.92 -7.39 -14.31
CA PHE A 43 6.33 -6.07 -14.08
C PHE A 43 4.87 -6.16 -13.60
N ALA A 44 4.13 -7.19 -14.00
CA ALA A 44 2.78 -7.42 -13.51
C ALA A 44 2.77 -7.72 -12.00
N ASP A 45 3.72 -8.54 -11.52
CA ASP A 45 3.88 -8.83 -10.09
C ASP A 45 4.24 -7.57 -9.30
N TYR A 46 5.10 -6.71 -9.87
CA TYR A 46 5.39 -5.39 -9.32
C TYR A 46 4.11 -4.55 -9.18
N VAL A 47 3.33 -4.37 -10.24
CA VAL A 47 2.08 -3.57 -10.18
C VAL A 47 1.08 -4.16 -9.19
N ALA A 48 0.95 -5.49 -9.14
CA ALA A 48 0.05 -6.21 -8.25
C ALA A 48 0.43 -6.04 -6.77
N ARG A 49 1.71 -5.87 -6.45
CA ARG A 49 2.19 -5.58 -5.09
C ARG A 49 2.06 -4.10 -4.73
N PHE A 50 2.40 -3.20 -5.66
CA PHE A 50 2.49 -1.77 -5.39
C PHE A 50 1.13 -1.09 -5.26
N THR A 51 0.16 -1.45 -6.11
CA THR A 51 -1.16 -0.79 -6.11
C THR A 51 -1.90 -0.98 -4.78
N PRO A 52 -2.02 -2.21 -4.22
CA PRO A 52 -2.60 -2.40 -2.90
C PRO A 52 -1.79 -1.73 -1.78
N GLY A 53 -0.46 -1.68 -1.91
CA GLY A 53 0.41 -0.99 -0.95
C GLY A 53 0.13 0.51 -0.85
N LEU A 54 -0.02 1.20 -2.00
CA LEU A 54 -0.39 2.61 -2.02
C LEU A 54 -1.81 2.86 -1.51
N GLN A 55 -2.76 1.96 -1.80
CA GLN A 55 -4.10 2.03 -1.19
C GLN A 55 -3.99 1.91 0.34
N ALA A 56 -3.30 0.90 0.85
CA ALA A 56 -3.14 0.66 2.29
C ALA A 56 -2.46 1.84 3.00
N TRP A 57 -1.55 2.54 2.33
CA TRP A 57 -0.96 3.77 2.82
C TRP A 57 -2.01 4.87 3.00
N MET A 58 -2.83 5.17 1.98
CA MET A 58 -3.92 6.14 2.12
C MET A 58 -4.91 5.76 3.22
N GLU A 59 -5.24 4.47 3.33
CA GLU A 59 -6.10 3.97 4.40
C GLU A 59 -5.50 4.21 5.79
N THR A 60 -4.18 4.08 5.93
CA THR A 60 -3.48 4.34 7.19
C THR A 60 -3.49 5.82 7.54
N VAL A 61 -3.31 6.70 6.54
CA VAL A 61 -3.41 8.15 6.72
C VAL A 61 -4.82 8.54 7.17
N ALA A 62 -5.86 8.01 6.53
CA ALA A 62 -7.25 8.28 6.92
C ALA A 62 -7.54 7.81 8.36
N ARG A 63 -7.12 6.59 8.71
CA ARG A 63 -7.27 6.06 10.09
C ARG A 63 -6.51 6.86 11.13
N GLY A 64 -5.42 7.53 10.75
CA GLY A 64 -4.71 8.47 11.62
C GLY A 64 -5.61 9.58 12.17
N ASN A 65 -6.61 10.00 11.39
CA ASN A 65 -7.63 10.98 11.78
C ASN A 65 -8.95 10.31 12.22
N ALA A 66 -8.89 9.07 12.70
CA ALA A 66 -10.04 8.31 13.21
C ALA A 66 -11.15 8.02 12.18
N TYR A 67 -10.87 8.10 10.88
CA TYR A 67 -11.78 7.58 9.86
C TYR A 67 -11.65 6.06 9.72
N ASP A 68 -12.77 5.36 9.49
CA ASP A 68 -12.74 3.91 9.23
C ASP A 68 -11.97 3.54 7.95
N SER A 69 -12.03 4.42 6.95
CA SER A 69 -11.39 4.25 5.64
C SER A 69 -11.27 5.57 4.89
N VAL A 70 -10.51 5.56 3.79
CA VAL A 70 -10.52 6.65 2.80
C VAL A 70 -11.95 6.95 2.34
N LEU A 71 -12.76 5.92 2.09
CA LEU A 71 -14.16 6.09 1.65
C LEU A 71 -15.00 6.83 2.71
N SER A 72 -14.83 6.49 3.98
CA SER A 72 -15.50 7.18 5.10
C SER A 72 -15.11 8.66 5.13
N CYS A 73 -13.82 8.99 5.05
CA CYS A 73 -13.34 10.37 5.00
C CYS A 73 -13.96 11.15 3.83
N VAL A 74 -13.85 10.64 2.60
CA VAL A 74 -14.32 11.38 1.41
C VAL A 74 -15.84 11.56 1.36
N SER A 75 -16.61 10.73 2.08
CA SER A 75 -18.07 10.85 2.16
C SER A 75 -18.52 12.17 2.80
N TYR A 76 -17.65 12.80 3.62
CA TYR A 76 -17.93 14.07 4.29
C TYR A 76 -17.69 15.32 3.44
N LYS A 77 -17.43 15.20 2.13
CA LYS A 77 -17.18 16.35 1.24
C LYS A 77 -18.25 17.46 1.30
N GLY A 78 -19.49 17.12 1.63
CA GLY A 78 -20.61 18.04 1.81
C GLY A 78 -21.06 18.23 3.27
N SER A 79 -20.26 17.83 4.24
CA SER A 79 -20.59 17.92 5.67
C SER A 79 -20.79 19.37 6.13
N GLY A 80 -21.72 19.60 7.05
CA GLY A 80 -21.84 20.88 7.77
C GLY A 80 -20.76 21.09 8.83
N VAL A 81 -20.03 20.03 9.20
CA VAL A 81 -18.86 20.11 10.09
C VAL A 81 -17.64 20.50 9.25
N ALA A 82 -17.11 21.70 9.48
CA ALA A 82 -16.05 22.30 8.67
C ALA A 82 -14.79 21.42 8.58
N GLN A 83 -14.35 20.83 9.70
CA GLN A 83 -13.19 19.93 9.73
C GLN A 83 -13.38 18.75 8.77
N PHE A 84 -14.48 18.00 8.90
CA PHE A 84 -14.73 16.85 8.03
C PHE A 84 -14.83 17.23 6.54
N ALA A 85 -15.43 18.37 6.22
CA ALA A 85 -15.49 18.85 4.84
C ALA A 85 -14.09 19.21 4.29
N GLN A 86 -13.21 19.78 5.13
CA GLN A 86 -11.83 20.09 4.78
C GLN A 86 -11.00 18.83 4.59
N ASP A 87 -11.05 17.88 5.51
CA ASP A 87 -10.34 16.60 5.43
C ASP A 87 -10.76 15.81 4.19
N ALA A 88 -12.07 15.71 3.93
CA ALA A 88 -12.59 15.08 2.73
C ALA A 88 -12.06 15.75 1.46
N THR A 89 -11.97 17.08 1.46
CA THR A 89 -11.42 17.85 0.34
C THR A 89 -9.95 17.54 0.11
N ALA A 90 -9.15 17.54 1.18
CA ALA A 90 -7.73 17.23 1.13
C ALA A 90 -7.47 15.80 0.66
N MET A 91 -8.19 14.83 1.24
CA MET A 91 -8.08 13.41 0.91
C MET A 91 -8.45 13.14 -0.56
N ILE A 92 -9.51 13.75 -1.09
CA ILE A 92 -9.87 13.63 -2.51
C ILE A 92 -8.76 14.18 -3.40
N ALA A 93 -8.27 15.39 -3.11
CA ALA A 93 -7.23 16.03 -3.92
C ALA A 93 -5.92 15.22 -3.92
N TRP A 94 -5.53 14.72 -2.75
CA TRP A 94 -4.36 13.88 -2.60
C TRP A 94 -4.50 12.53 -3.31
N ARG A 95 -5.62 11.81 -3.08
CA ARG A 95 -5.90 10.53 -3.75
C ARG A 95 -5.83 10.65 -5.27
N ASP A 96 -6.42 11.72 -5.82
CA ASP A 96 -6.40 11.96 -7.26
C ASP A 96 -4.97 12.23 -7.77
N ALA A 97 -4.18 13.01 -7.04
CA ALA A 97 -2.79 13.28 -7.38
C ALA A 97 -1.92 12.03 -7.29
N LEU A 98 -2.09 11.23 -6.24
CA LEU A 98 -1.37 9.98 -6.03
C LEU A 98 -1.65 9.00 -7.16
N TRP A 99 -2.92 8.82 -7.58
CA TRP A 99 -3.24 7.89 -8.65
C TRP A 99 -2.75 8.34 -10.02
N ARG A 100 -2.80 9.64 -10.32
CA ARG A 100 -2.18 10.18 -11.54
C ARG A 100 -0.66 9.94 -11.54
N TRP A 101 0.00 10.23 -10.42
CA TRP A 101 1.43 10.00 -10.26
C TRP A 101 1.78 8.52 -10.40
N ALA A 102 1.06 7.62 -9.71
CA ALA A 102 1.33 6.18 -9.75
C ALA A 102 1.17 5.62 -11.16
N SER A 103 0.14 6.07 -11.89
CA SER A 103 -0.09 5.68 -13.28
C SER A 103 1.06 6.14 -14.19
N GLN A 104 1.53 7.38 -14.04
CA GLN A 104 2.65 7.92 -14.80
C GLN A 104 3.98 7.22 -14.46
N TRP A 105 4.22 6.99 -13.17
CA TRP A 105 5.39 6.26 -12.66
C TRP A 105 5.47 4.86 -13.26
N GLN A 106 4.36 4.10 -13.22
CA GLN A 106 4.28 2.77 -13.80
C GLN A 106 4.48 2.80 -15.33
N ALA A 107 3.81 3.73 -16.02
CA ALA A 107 3.97 3.88 -17.47
C ALA A 107 5.42 4.20 -17.87
N GLY A 108 6.15 4.94 -17.03
CA GLY A 108 7.56 5.29 -17.25
C GLY A 108 8.51 4.09 -17.37
N PHE A 109 8.13 2.93 -16.82
CA PHE A 109 8.92 1.70 -16.96
C PHE A 109 8.63 0.92 -18.24
N ASN A 110 7.61 1.28 -19.02
CA ASN A 110 7.27 0.65 -20.30
C ASN A 110 7.17 -0.89 -20.21
N GLY A 111 6.55 -1.41 -19.14
CA GLY A 111 6.40 -2.85 -18.91
C GLY A 111 7.66 -3.58 -18.42
N GLN A 112 8.75 -2.85 -18.14
CA GLN A 112 9.98 -3.40 -17.59
C GLN A 112 10.01 -3.24 -16.07
N LEU A 113 10.72 -4.13 -15.38
CA LEU A 113 10.95 -3.92 -13.96
C LEU A 113 11.94 -2.77 -13.72
N PRO A 114 11.70 -1.90 -12.72
CA PRO A 114 12.74 -1.01 -12.23
C PRO A 114 13.97 -1.78 -11.73
N ASN A 115 15.16 -1.23 -11.94
CA ASN A 115 16.42 -1.82 -11.44
C ASN A 115 17.23 -0.77 -10.65
N PRO A 116 17.45 -0.96 -9.34
CA PRO A 116 16.87 -2.01 -8.50
C PRO A 116 15.34 -1.85 -8.35
N VAL A 117 14.62 -2.93 -8.04
CA VAL A 117 13.20 -2.84 -7.71
C VAL A 117 13.06 -2.11 -6.36
N PRO A 118 12.38 -0.96 -6.30
CA PRO A 118 12.25 -0.22 -5.06
C PRO A 118 11.37 -0.97 -4.05
N THR A 119 11.50 -0.61 -2.78
CA THR A 119 10.53 -1.00 -1.74
C THR A 119 9.29 -0.11 -1.78
N LEU A 120 8.21 -0.53 -1.12
CA LEU A 120 7.01 0.30 -0.99
C LEU A 120 7.32 1.63 -0.29
N GLU A 121 8.15 1.61 0.74
CA GLU A 121 8.56 2.81 1.48
C GLU A 121 9.31 3.80 0.59
N GLN A 122 10.24 3.32 -0.24
CA GLN A 122 10.94 4.16 -1.21
C GLN A 122 9.97 4.78 -2.22
N VAL A 123 9.00 4.03 -2.72
CA VAL A 123 7.98 4.57 -3.64
C VAL A 123 7.10 5.59 -2.92
N ILE A 124 6.70 5.35 -1.68
CA ILE A 124 5.93 6.30 -0.86
C ILE A 124 6.72 7.61 -0.68
N SER A 125 8.03 7.55 -0.45
CA SER A 125 8.87 8.76 -0.28
C SER A 125 8.94 9.65 -1.52
N LEU A 126 8.75 9.06 -2.71
CA LEU A 126 8.76 9.76 -4.00
C LEU A 126 7.36 10.23 -4.42
N ALA A 127 6.32 9.65 -3.83
CA ALA A 127 4.93 9.95 -4.16
C ALA A 127 4.48 11.32 -3.61
N PRO A 128 3.41 11.91 -4.17
CA PRO A 128 2.78 13.09 -3.60
C PRO A 128 2.38 12.86 -2.14
N GLN A 129 2.79 13.76 -1.25
CA GLN A 129 2.52 13.64 0.18
C GLN A 129 1.19 14.30 0.56
N PRO A 130 0.43 13.74 1.54
CA PRO A 130 -0.89 14.26 1.91
C PRO A 130 -0.85 15.72 2.40
N SER A 131 0.21 16.11 3.11
CA SER A 131 0.39 17.48 3.61
C SER A 131 0.46 18.53 2.49
N SER A 132 0.89 18.16 1.29
CA SER A 132 0.88 19.04 0.12
C SER A 132 -0.52 19.36 -0.41
N PHE A 133 -1.54 18.63 0.07
CA PHE A 133 -2.95 18.78 -0.35
C PHE A 133 -3.84 19.27 0.79
N GLY A 134 -3.24 19.85 1.85
CA GLY A 134 -3.99 20.41 2.98
C GLY A 134 -4.46 19.37 3.99
N TRP A 135 -3.93 18.15 3.96
CA TRP A 135 -4.20 17.17 5.01
C TRP A 135 -3.53 17.61 6.32
N VAL A 136 -4.31 17.67 7.39
CA VAL A 136 -3.85 17.99 8.75
C VAL A 136 -4.01 16.74 9.60
N VAL A 137 -3.01 16.41 10.42
CA VAL A 137 -3.11 15.31 11.39
C VAL A 137 -3.75 15.87 12.66
N HIS A 138 -4.84 15.24 13.12
CA HIS A 138 -5.49 15.65 14.37
C HIS A 138 -4.89 14.94 15.57
N GLU A 139 -4.98 15.58 16.73
CA GLU A 139 -4.54 15.00 18.00
C GLU A 139 -5.33 13.72 18.33
N PRO A 140 -4.67 12.63 18.75
CA PRO A 140 -5.34 11.39 19.12
C PRO A 140 -6.47 11.62 20.14
N GLY A 141 -7.65 11.07 19.85
CA GLY A 141 -8.85 11.24 20.69
C GLY A 141 -9.71 12.46 20.35
N THR A 142 -9.28 13.29 19.40
CA THR A 142 -10.08 14.42 18.89
C THR A 142 -10.89 13.98 17.67
N ILE A 143 -12.22 13.90 17.81
CA ILE A 143 -13.13 13.58 16.69
C ILE A 143 -13.50 14.85 15.92
N ILE A 144 -13.74 15.95 16.64
CA ILE A 144 -13.93 17.30 16.09
C ILE A 144 -13.12 18.23 16.99
N GLU A 145 -12.25 19.05 16.41
CA GLU A 145 -11.48 20.06 17.12
C GLU A 145 -12.44 21.03 17.80
N SER A 146 -12.31 21.15 19.12
CA SER A 146 -13.14 22.06 19.90
C SER A 146 -12.74 23.50 19.60
N GLN A 147 -13.65 24.28 19.02
CA GLN A 147 -13.48 25.72 18.77
C GLN A 147 -13.58 26.57 20.07
N VAL A 148 -13.39 25.98 21.26
CA VAL A 148 -13.50 26.74 22.51
C VAL A 148 -12.40 27.79 22.52
N PRO A 149 -12.73 29.09 22.59
CA PRO A 149 -11.71 30.12 22.71
C PRO A 149 -10.88 29.84 23.96
N VAL A 150 -9.55 29.86 23.83
CA VAL A 150 -8.68 29.94 25.01
C VAL A 150 -9.09 31.22 25.74
N GLU A 151 -9.79 31.10 26.86
CA GLU A 151 -9.97 32.22 27.79
C GLU A 151 -8.57 32.70 28.15
N GLN A 152 -8.19 33.87 27.61
CA GLN A 152 -7.00 34.56 28.05
C GLN A 152 -7.25 34.96 29.50
N THR A 153 -6.74 34.16 30.42
CA THR A 153 -6.65 34.52 31.83
C THR A 153 -5.78 35.77 31.91
N SER A 154 -6.43 36.87 32.32
CA SER A 154 -5.83 38.18 32.55
C SER A 154 -4.94 38.18 33.80
#